data_AF-A0A2E9RWP0-F1
#
_entry.id   AF-A0A2E9RWP0-F1
#
_cell.length_a   1.000
_cell.length_b   1.000
_cell.length_c   1.000
_cell.angle_alpha   90.00
_cell.angle_beta   90.00
_cell.angle_gamma   90.00
#
_symmetry.space_group_name_H-M   'P 1'
#
loop_
_entity.id
_entity.type
_entity.pdbx_description
1 polymer ?
#
loop_
_entity_poly.entity_id
_entity_poly.type
_entity_poly.pdbx_seq_one_letter_code
_entity_poly.pdbx_strand_id
1 'polypeptide(L)' 'MNEEDWRNREKWDLYEEATEEMFLRTHTTYAPWTIIEGNCKRYARIKALDGVIAAIEARIAEED' A
#
# COMPACT_ATOMS: atom_id res chain seq x y z
N MET A 1 -15.12 -5.35 -16.64
CA MET A 1 -13.80 -4.86 -17.08
C MET A 1 -14.06 -4.00 -18.30
N ASN A 2 -13.72 -2.72 -18.25
CA ASN A 2 -13.92 -1.78 -19.35
C ASN A 2 -12.67 -1.74 -20.26
N GLU A 3 -12.70 -0.95 -21.34
CA GLU A 3 -11.56 -0.81 -22.26
C GLU A 3 -10.29 -0.28 -21.57
N GLU A 4 -10.48 0.60 -20.58
CA GLU A 4 -9.37 1.18 -19.82
C GLU A 4 -8.65 0.15 -18.95
N ASP A 5 -9.38 -0.76 -18.29
CA ASP A 5 -8.79 -1.83 -17.48
C ASP A 5 -7.84 -2.70 -18.33
N TRP A 6 -8.21 -2.99 -19.58
CA TRP A 6 -7.37 -3.77 -20.51
C TRP A 6 -6.12 -3.00 -20.93
N ARG A 7 -6.27 -1.73 -21.32
CA ARG A 7 -5.15 -0.84 -21.62
C ARG A 7 -4.17 -0.70 -20.45
N ASN A 8 -4.68 -0.69 -19.22
CA ASN A 8 -3.85 -0.61 -18.01
C ASN A 8 -3.15 -1.95 -17.73
N ARG A 9 -3.82 -3.07 -17.97
CA ARG A 9 -3.26 -4.41 -17.80
C ARG A 9 -2.08 -4.68 -18.75
N GLU A 10 -2.13 -4.16 -19.98
CA GLU A 10 -1.02 -4.22 -20.94
C GLU A 10 0.25 -3.49 -20.46
N LYS A 11 0.13 -2.61 -19.45
CA LYS A 11 1.21 -1.81 -18.90
C LYS A 11 1.73 -2.34 -17.57
N TRP A 12 1.53 -3.62 -17.28
CA TRP A 12 1.92 -4.24 -16.00
C TRP A 12 3.37 -3.90 -15.61
N ASP A 13 4.32 -4.17 -16.50
CA ASP A 13 5.76 -3.96 -16.25
C ASP A 13 6.08 -2.49 -15.95
N LEU A 14 5.40 -1.55 -16.62
CA LEU A 14 5.55 -0.11 -16.35
C LEU A 14 5.01 0.29 -14.97
N TYR A 15 3.92 -0.35 -14.51
CA TYR A 15 3.40 -0.11 -13.17
C TYR A 15 4.30 -0.71 -12.09
N GLU A 16 4.95 -1.85 -12.36
CA GLU A 16 5.93 -2.45 -11.46
C GLU A 16 7.12 -1.49 -11.26
N GLU A 17 7.76 -1.05 -12.34
CA GLU A 17 8.88 -0.08 -12.29
C GLU A 17 8.48 1.22 -11.56
N ALA A 18 7.31 1.78 -11.89
CA ALA A 18 6.83 3.00 -11.26
C ALA A 18 6.53 2.82 -9.76
N THR A 19 6.05 1.65 -9.35
CA THR A 19 5.76 1.34 -7.94
C THR A 19 7.05 1.18 -7.14
N GLU A 20 8.07 0.55 -7.73
CA GLU A 20 9.40 0.46 -7.12
C GLU A 20 10.03 1.84 -6.94
N GLU A 21 10.00 2.69 -7.98
CA GLU A 21 10.49 4.07 -7.88
C GLU A 21 9.74 4.86 -6.80
N MET A 22 8.41 4.72 -6.74
CA MET A 22 7.57 5.37 -5.73
C MET A 22 8.02 4.98 -4.32
N PHE A 23 8.22 3.69 -4.03
CA PHE A 23 8.70 3.25 -2.72
C PHE A 23 10.08 3.81 -2.41
N LEU A 24 11.00 3.73 -3.38
CA LEU A 24 12.38 4.19 -3.21
C LEU A 24 12.47 5.69 -2.89
N ARG A 25 11.56 6.49 -3.44
CA ARG A 25 11.54 7.95 -3.28
C ARG A 25 10.68 8.46 -2.14
N THR A 26 9.64 7.72 -1.74
CA THR A 26 8.59 8.24 -0.85
C THR A 26 8.30 7.39 0.38
N HIS A 27 8.91 6.21 0.52
CA HIS A 27 8.86 5.46 1.78
C HIS A 27 9.76 6.14 2.81
N THR A 28 9.17 6.94 3.70
CA THR A 28 9.90 7.74 4.70
C THR A 28 9.60 7.27 6.11
N THR A 29 10.44 7.67 7.08
CA THR A 29 10.26 7.31 8.50
C THR A 29 9.00 7.88 9.13
N TYR A 30 8.57 9.08 8.70
CA TYR A 30 7.38 9.74 9.24
C TYR A 30 6.09 9.40 8.45
N ALA A 31 6.23 8.86 7.24
CA ALA A 31 5.12 8.42 6.40
C ALA A 31 5.52 7.17 5.59
N PRO A 32 5.62 5.99 6.25
CA PRO A 32 5.99 4.76 5.58
C PRO A 32 4.84 4.21 4.75
N TRP A 33 5.16 3.62 3.60
CA TRP A 33 4.22 2.79 2.83
C TRP A 33 4.11 1.38 3.41
N THR A 34 2.87 0.87 3.51
CA THR A 34 2.59 -0.52 3.94
C THR A 34 2.15 -1.36 2.75
N ILE A 35 2.89 -2.45 2.45
CA ILE A 35 2.53 -3.41 1.40
C ILE A 35 1.46 -4.38 1.91
N ILE A 36 0.35 -4.50 1.17
CA ILE A 36 -0.76 -5.41 1.48
C ILE A 36 -0.89 -6.49 0.38
N GLU A 37 -0.74 -7.76 0.76
CA GLU A 37 -0.86 -8.89 -0.14
C GLU A 37 -2.34 -9.13 -0.52
N GLY A 38 -2.73 -8.63 -1.69
CA GLY A 38 -4.12 -8.57 -2.13
C GLY A 38 -4.76 -9.89 -2.60
N ASN A 39 -4.00 -10.96 -2.79
CA ASN A 39 -4.51 -12.22 -3.37
C ASN A 39 -5.63 -12.85 -2.52
N CYS A 40 -5.56 -12.75 -1.19
CA CYS A 40 -6.64 -13.16 -0.29
C CYS A 40 -7.36 -11.92 0.27
N LYS A 41 -8.55 -11.61 -0.25
CA LYS A 41 -9.31 -10.40 0.13
C LYS A 41 -9.59 -10.30 1.64
N ARG A 42 -9.90 -11.42 2.30
CA ARG A 42 -10.17 -11.43 3.75
C ARG A 42 -8.92 -11.05 4.53
N TYR A 43 -7.77 -11.61 4.17
CA TYR A 43 -6.49 -11.29 4.78
C TYR A 43 -6.11 -9.82 4.54
N ALA A 44 -6.15 -9.36 3.29
CA ALA A 44 -5.80 -7.99 2.92
C ALA A 44 -6.61 -6.93 3.71
N ARG A 45 -7.90 -7.17 3.91
CA ARG A 45 -8.77 -6.29 4.71
C ARG A 45 -8.34 -6.21 6.17
N ILE A 46 -8.01 -7.35 6.78
CA ILE A 46 -7.55 -7.41 8.17
C ILE A 46 -6.21 -6.69 8.30
N LYS A 47 -5.23 -7.03 7.46
CA LYS A 47 -3.90 -6.39 7.48
C LYS A 47 -3.96 -4.87 7.31
N ALA A 48 -4.84 -4.37 6.44
CA ALA A 48 -5.03 -2.94 6.26
C ALA A 48 -5.61 -2.26 7.51
N LEU A 49 -6.61 -2.87 8.16
CA LEU A 49 -7.18 -2.36 9.42
C LEU A 49 -6.15 -2.37 10.54
N ASP A 50 -5.43 -3.48 10.71
CA ASP A 50 -4.38 -3.62 11.72
C ASP A 50 -3.29 -2.54 11.55
N GLY A 51 -2.89 -2.27 10.30
CA GLY A 51 -1.91 -1.22 10.00
C GLY A 51 -2.38 0.20 10.39
N VAL A 52 -3.66 0.51 10.18
CA VAL A 52 -4.23 1.81 10.60
C VAL A 52 -4.32 1.91 12.12
N ILE A 53 -4.80 0.85 12.79
CA ILE A 53 -4.90 0.80 14.25
C ILE A 53 -3.52 1.00 14.88
N ALA A 54 -2.50 0.26 14.42
CA ALA A 54 -1.14 0.36 14.93
C ALA A 54 -0.56 1.78 14.77
N ALA A 55 -0.82 2.46 13.66
CA ALA A 55 -0.37 3.83 13.45
C ALA A 55 -1.03 4.82 14.42
N ILE A 56 -2.32 4.64 14.71
CA ILE A 56 -3.05 5.46 15.69
C ILE A 56 -2.53 5.19 17.11
N GLU A 57 -2.38 3.92 17.49
CA GLU A 57 -1.87 3.53 18.81
C GLU A 57 -0.46 4.05 19.06
N ALA A 58 0.43 3.93 18.07
CA ALA A 58 1.79 4.47 18.17
C ALA A 58 1.78 5.98 18.39
N ARG A 59 0.91 6.71 17.68
CA ARG A 59 0.81 8.16 17.83
C ARG A 59 0.29 8.57 19.22
N ILE A 60 -0.71 7.86 19.74
CA ILE A 60 -1.25 8.10 21.09
C ILE A 60 -0.16 7.85 22.14
N ALA A 61 0.60 6.75 22.01
CA ALA A 61 1.66 6.40 22.95
C ALA A 61 2.86 7.37 22.95
N GLU A 62 3.05 8.17 21.90
CA GLU A 62 4.05 9.26 21.88
C GLU A 62 3.58 10.52 22.62
N GLU A 63 2.28 10.68 22.84
CA GLU A 63 1.68 11.86 23.49
C GLU A 63 1.51 11.70 25.01
N ASP A 64 1.54 10.46 25.52
CA ASP A 64 1.53 10.10 26.94
C ASP A 64 2.93 10.14 27.60
#